data_AF-A0A378NB64-F1
#
_entry.id   AF-A0A378NB64-F1
#
_cell.length_a   1.000
_cell.length_b   1.000
_cell.length_c   1.000
_cell.angle_alpha   90.00
_cell.angle_beta   90.00
_cell.angle_gamma   90.00
#
_symmetry.space_group_name_H-M   'P 1'
#
loop_
_entity.id
_entity.type
_entity.pdbx_description
1 polymer ?
#
loop_
_entity_poly.entity_id
_entity_poly.type
_entity_poly.pdbx_seq_one_letter_code
_entity_poly.pdbx_strand_id
1 'polypeptide(L)' 'MKTEQKATKFDRFRYYAEKAAEAERKGNYIEAQDHWEVAKLSAKSTANLGWAEQRAEFCKRMHNKPFEGE' A
#
# COMPACT_ATOMS: atom_id res chain seq x y z
N MET A 1 -14.27 -14.03 -27.83
CA MET A 1 -13.85 -13.86 -26.43
C MET A 1 -12.35 -14.11 -26.37
N LYS A 2 -11.52 -13.07 -26.35
CA LYS A 2 -10.06 -13.23 -26.31
C LYS A 2 -9.58 -12.94 -24.89
N THR A 3 -9.43 -14.00 -24.11
CA THR A 3 -8.69 -14.02 -22.85
C THR A 3 -7.21 -13.87 -23.17
N GLU A 4 -6.70 -12.64 -23.13
CA GLU A 4 -5.26 -12.38 -23.23
C GLU A 4 -4.60 -12.64 -21.89
N GLN A 5 -4.06 -13.85 -21.75
CA GLN A 5 -2.98 -14.14 -20.80
C GLN A 5 -1.77 -13.28 -21.18
N LYS A 6 -1.41 -12.25 -20.41
CA LYS A 6 -0.14 -11.52 -20.63
C LYS A 6 0.57 -11.14 -19.34
N ALA A 7 1.63 -11.92 -19.09
CA ALA A 7 2.73 -11.73 -18.15
C ALA A 7 2.37 -11.73 -16.65
N THR A 8 2.84 -12.76 -15.95
CA THR A 8 3.22 -12.71 -14.53
C THR A 8 4.35 -11.69 -14.33
N LYS A 9 4.08 -10.42 -14.64
CA LYS A 9 4.96 -9.33 -14.30
C LYS A 9 4.84 -9.22 -12.79
N PHE A 10 5.92 -9.50 -12.07
CA PHE A 10 5.92 -9.40 -10.62
C PHE A 10 5.61 -7.93 -10.27
N ASP A 11 4.34 -7.67 -9.97
CA ASP A 11 3.86 -6.35 -9.62
C ASP A 11 4.36 -6.07 -8.21
N ARG A 12 5.59 -5.54 -8.13
CA ARG A 12 6.22 -5.15 -6.87
C ARG A 12 5.28 -4.26 -6.05
N PHE A 13 4.57 -3.35 -6.72
CA PHE A 13 3.50 -2.56 -6.12
C PHE A 13 2.47 -3.45 -5.41
N ARG A 14 1.91 -4.45 -6.09
CA ARG A 14 0.88 -5.34 -5.51
C ARG A 14 1.44 -6.16 -4.36
N TYR A 15 2.65 -6.71 -4.52
CA TYR A 15 3.33 -7.46 -3.47
C TYR A 15 3.50 -6.64 -2.18
N TYR A 16 4.01 -5.41 -2.29
CA TYR A 16 4.17 -4.53 -1.14
C TYR A 16 2.83 -4.01 -0.60
N ALA A 17 1.85 -3.74 -1.47
CA ALA A 17 0.50 -3.36 -1.05
C ALA A 17 -0.20 -4.48 -0.25
N GLU A 18 -0.04 -5.74 -0.66
CA GLU A 18 -0.56 -6.91 0.08
C GLU A 18 0.11 -7.04 1.44
N LYS A 19 1.44 -6.90 1.50
CA LYS A 19 2.21 -6.89 2.77
C LYS A 19 1.78 -5.75 3.69
N ALA A 20 1.61 -4.55 3.14
CA ALA A 20 1.16 -3.39 3.87
C ALA A 20 -0.23 -3.62 4.47
N ALA A 21 -1.19 -4.11 3.67
CA ALA A 21 -2.53 -4.42 4.14
C ALA A 21 -2.55 -5.51 5.23
N GLU A 22 -1.66 -6.50 5.15
CA GLU A 22 -1.48 -7.51 6.20
C GLU A 22 -0.96 -6.88 7.50
N ALA A 23 0.01 -5.98 7.41
CA ALA A 23 0.53 -5.24 8.55
C ALA A 23 -0.54 -4.33 9.18
N GLU A 24 -1.37 -3.66 8.37
CA GLU A 24 -2.51 -2.87 8.86
C GLU A 24 -3.53 -3.74 9.61
N ARG A 25 -3.83 -4.95 9.12
CA ARG A 25 -4.71 -5.90 9.83
C ARG A 25 -4.12 -6.39 11.15
N LYS A 26 -2.80 -6.45 11.26
CA LYS A 26 -2.08 -6.79 12.51
C LYS A 26 -2.00 -5.60 13.48
N GLY A 27 -2.38 -4.39 13.05
CA GLY A 27 -2.21 -3.15 13.83
C GLY A 27 -0.80 -2.56 13.73
N ASN A 28 0.06 -3.12 12.88
CA ASN A 28 1.45 -2.68 12.66
C ASN A 28 1.49 -1.57 11.61
N TYR A 29 0.94 -0.40 11.95
CA TYR A 29 0.82 0.71 11.02
C TYR A 29 2.18 1.32 10.60
N ILE A 30 3.21 1.21 11.44
CA ILE A 30 4.59 1.64 11.10
C ILE A 30 5.12 0.82 9.92
N GLU A 31 5.02 -0.51 10.03
CA GLU A 31 5.49 -1.45 9.00
C GLU A 31 4.64 -1.36 7.74
N ALA A 32 3.32 -1.15 7.91
CA ALA A 32 2.43 -0.86 6.80
C ALA A 32 2.81 0.40 6.02
N GLN A 33 3.16 1.48 6.73
CA GLN A 33 3.60 2.73 6.10
C GLN A 33 4.84 2.50 5.26
N ASP A 34 5.85 1.80 5.79
CA ASP A 34 7.08 1.49 5.06
C ASP A 34 6.79 0.69 3.78
N HIS A 35 5.95 -0.35 3.88
CA HIS A 35 5.52 -1.12 2.72
C HIS A 35 4.74 -0.29 1.70
N TRP A 36 3.88 0.64 2.13
CA TRP A 36 3.17 1.56 1.22
C TRP A 36 4.12 2.55 0.53
N GLU A 37 5.15 3.06 1.21
CA GLU A 37 6.19 3.90 0.62
C GLU A 37 7.01 3.13 -0.43
N VAL A 38 7.39 1.88 -0.14
CA VAL A 38 8.08 1.01 -1.12
C VAL A 38 7.16 0.66 -2.30
N ALA A 39 5.87 0.46 -2.05
CA ALA A 39 4.87 0.27 -3.10
C ALA A 39 4.78 1.51 -4.00
N LYS A 40 4.79 2.71 -3.41
CA LYS A 40 4.79 4.00 -4.13
C LYS A 40 5.99 4.11 -5.08
N LEU A 41 7.18 3.78 -4.60
CA LEU A 41 8.41 3.78 -5.42
C LEU A 41 8.37 2.73 -6.54
N SER A 42 7.64 1.64 -6.33
CA SER A 42 7.46 0.56 -7.30
C SER A 42 6.29 0.80 -8.27
N ALA A 43 5.46 1.82 -8.02
CA ALA A 43 4.30 2.13 -8.82
C ALA A 43 4.72 2.72 -10.18
N LYS A 44 4.26 2.07 -11.25
CA LYS A 44 4.51 2.53 -12.63
C LYS A 44 3.43 3.47 -13.16
N SER A 45 2.30 3.52 -12.46
CA SER A 45 1.13 4.32 -12.84
C SER A 45 0.87 5.37 -11.76
N THR A 46 0.53 6.58 -12.18
CA THR A 46 0.15 7.68 -11.29
C THR A 46 -1.04 7.32 -10.40
N ALA A 47 -1.98 6.51 -10.89
CA ALA A 47 -3.09 6.00 -10.08
C ALA A 47 -2.61 5.12 -8.91
N ASN A 48 -1.66 4.22 -9.17
CA ASN A 48 -1.08 3.35 -8.14
C ASN A 48 -0.22 4.15 -7.16
N LEU A 49 0.50 5.16 -7.65
CA LEU A 49 1.29 6.07 -6.84
C LEU A 49 0.40 6.84 -5.86
N GLY A 50 -0.68 7.47 -6.35
CA GLY A 50 -1.63 8.19 -5.51
C GLY A 50 -2.39 7.29 -4.54
N TRP A 51 -2.63 6.02 -4.90
CA TRP A 51 -3.20 5.05 -3.98
C TRP A 51 -2.23 4.70 -2.84
N ALA A 52 -0.97 4.37 -3.16
CA ALA A 52 0.03 4.06 -2.15
C ALA A 52 0.33 5.25 -1.24
N GLU A 53 0.34 6.46 -1.77
CA GLU A 53 0.55 7.69 -1.00
C GLU A 53 -0.56 7.92 0.03
N GLN A 54 -1.84 7.86 -0.40
CA GLN A 54 -2.98 7.97 0.51
C GLN A 54 -2.97 6.90 1.60
N ARG A 55 -2.56 5.67 1.26
CA ARG A 55 -2.50 4.57 2.23
C ARG A 55 -1.33 4.72 3.20
N ALA A 56 -0.15 5.13 2.73
CA ALA A 56 0.98 5.44 3.59
C ALA A 56 0.62 6.55 4.59
N GLU A 57 -0.06 7.60 4.12
CA GLU A 57 -0.51 8.69 4.97
C GLU A 57 -1.59 8.24 5.97
N PHE A 58 -2.52 7.38 5.54
CA PHE A 58 -3.49 6.75 6.44
C PHE A 58 -2.80 5.94 7.54
N CYS A 59 -1.85 5.07 7.19
CA CYS A 59 -1.10 4.28 8.17
C CYS A 59 -0.30 5.19 9.11
N LYS A 60 0.33 6.25 8.58
CA LYS A 60 1.04 7.25 9.39
C LYS A 60 0.11 7.95 10.37
N ARG A 61 -1.10 8.33 9.94
CA ARG A 61 -2.11 8.93 10.81
C ARG A 61 -2.57 7.95 11.89
N MET A 62 -2.85 6.71 11.50
CA MET A 62 -3.30 5.66 12.40
C MET A 62 -2.26 5.30 13.46
N HIS A 63 -0.98 5.38 13.08
CA HIS A 63 0.14 5.26 14.01
C HIS A 63 0.26 6.47 14.96
N ASN A 64 0.20 7.70 14.45
CA ASN A 64 0.47 8.91 15.24
C ASN A 64 -0.69 9.33 16.15
N LYS A 65 -1.93 9.20 15.69
CA LYS A 65 -3.15 9.54 16.44
C LYS A 65 -4.25 8.57 16.02
N PRO A 66 -4.36 7.39 16.66
CA PRO A 66 -5.38 6.42 16.29
C PRO A 66 -6.77 7.07 16.35
N PHE A 67 -7.09 7.81 17.41
CA PHE A 67 -8.27 8.69 17.50
C PHE A 67 -8.01 9.69 18.65
N GLU A 68 -7.80 10.98 18.37
CA GLU A 68 -8.15 11.98 19.38
C GLU A 68 -9.65 12.17 19.26
N GLY A 69 -10.37 11.49 20.16
CA GLY A 69 -11.76 11.83 20.44
C GLY A 69 -11.76 13.16 21.17
N GLU A 70 -12.41 14.14 20.56
CA GLU A 70 -12.95 15.31 21.25
C GLU A 70 -14.39 15.51 20.77
#